data_AF-A0A916EBP0-F1
#
_entry.id   AF-A0A916EBP0-F1
#
_cell.length_a   1.000
_cell.length_b   1.000
_cell.length_c   1.000
_cell.angle_alpha   90.00
_cell.angle_beta   90.00
_cell.angle_gamma   90.00
#
_symmetry.space_group_name_H-M   'P 1'
#
loop_
_entity.id
_entity.type
_entity.pdbx_description
1 polymer ?
#
loop_
_entity_poly.entity_id
_entity_poly.type
_entity_poly.pdbx_seq_one_letter_code
_entity_poly.pdbx_strand_id
1 'polypeptide(L)' 'MQLKAYSIKYLYSPSLNQCLVFEDAINGIHAALNAKMNVIWVSNPSIRELHSNVSGIVEVIPSLENFDLAKYGLPPY' A
#
# COMPACT_ATOMS: atom_id res chain seq x y z
N MET A 1 -4.82 -17.96 39.83
CA MET A 1 -5.30 -17.85 38.43
C MET A 1 -4.90 -16.47 37.92
N GLN A 2 -3.74 -16.34 37.26
CA GLN A 2 -3.33 -15.08 36.63
C GLN A 2 -3.77 -15.10 35.17
N LEU A 3 -4.60 -14.14 34.76
CA LEU A 3 -4.89 -13.90 33.36
C LEU A 3 -3.61 -13.35 32.70
N LYS A 4 -3.00 -14.13 31.80
CA LYS A 4 -2.03 -13.59 30.85
C LYS A 4 -2.78 -12.71 29.87
N ALA A 5 -2.56 -11.40 29.93
CA ALA A 5 -2.97 -10.51 28.86
C ALA A 5 -2.26 -10.95 27.58
N TYR A 6 -3.00 -11.52 26.62
CA TYR A 6 -2.50 -11.76 25.28
C TYR A 6 -2.23 -10.39 24.65
N SER A 7 -0.97 -9.98 24.64
CA SER A 7 -0.52 -8.82 23.88
C SER A 7 -0.86 -9.07 22.41
N ILE A 8 -1.68 -8.19 21.82
CA ILE A 8 -2.11 -8.18 20.42
C ILE A 8 -0.90 -8.13 19.44
N LYS A 9 0.33 -7.97 19.94
CA LYS A 9 1.58 -7.98 19.16
C LYS A 9 1.90 -9.29 18.42
N TYR A 10 1.18 -10.38 18.68
CA TYR A 10 1.48 -11.71 18.11
C TYR A 10 0.45 -12.22 17.10
N LEU A 11 -0.51 -11.39 16.68
CA LEU A 11 -1.24 -11.67 15.44
C LEU A 11 -0.27 -11.42 14.27
N TYR A 12 -0.18 -12.39 13.35
CA TYR A 12 0.70 -12.42 12.18
C TYR A 12 0.98 -11.03 11.60
N SER A 13 2.22 -10.55 11.75
CA SER A 13 2.68 -9.34 11.08
C SER A 13 3.21 -9.74 9.70
N PRO A 14 2.60 -9.29 8.60
CA PRO A 14 3.10 -9.60 7.26
C PRO A 14 4.52 -9.05 7.09
N SER A 15 5.34 -9.70 6.27
CA SER A 15 6.61 -9.10 5.88
C SER A 15 6.36 -7.82 5.09
N LEU A 16 7.28 -6.85 5.16
CA LEU A 16 7.09 -5.53 4.54
C LEU A 16 6.75 -5.60 3.04
N ASN A 17 7.34 -6.56 2.33
CA ASN A 17 7.05 -6.82 0.90
C ASN A 17 5.69 -7.49 0.63
N GLN A 18 4.93 -7.87 1.66
CA GLN A 18 3.53 -8.30 1.58
C GLN A 18 2.57 -7.17 1.96
N CYS A 19 3.07 -6.04 2.45
CA CYS A 19 2.26 -4.84 2.65
C CYS A 19 1.96 -4.18 1.30
N LEU A 20 0.72 -3.75 1.13
CA LEU A 20 0.24 -2.96 0.01
C LEU A 20 -0.21 -1.59 0.52
N VAL A 21 0.52 -0.55 0.13
CA VAL A 21 0.27 0.84 0.51
C VAL A 21 -0.48 1.54 -0.62
N PHE A 22 -1.48 2.34 -0.28
CA PHE A 22 -2.16 3.24 -1.20
C PHE A 22 -1.76 4.66 -0.82
N GLU A 23 -1.17 5.39 -1.75
CA GLU A 23 -0.71 6.76 -1.52
C GLU A 23 -1.08 7.65 -2.70
N ASP A 24 -1.46 8.89 -2.42
CA ASP A 24 -1.75 9.91 -3.43
C ASP A 24 -0.56 10.87 -3.59
N ALA A 25 0.24 11.06 -2.53
CA ALA A 25 1.33 12.01 -2.46
C ALA A 25 2.72 11.38 -2.63
N ILE A 26 3.63 12.12 -3.28
CA ILE A 26 4.99 11.67 -3.62
C ILE A 26 5.84 11.31 -2.39
N ASN A 27 5.72 12.08 -1.31
CA ASN A 27 6.43 11.80 -0.07
C ASN A 27 5.97 10.47 0.56
N GLY A 28 4.68 10.15 0.51
CA GLY A 28 4.13 8.87 0.95
C GLY A 28 4.62 7.69 0.10
N ILE A 29 4.67 7.87 -1.22
CA ILE A 29 5.24 6.88 -2.15
C ILE A 29 6.69 6.59 -1.79
N HIS A 30 7.52 7.62 -1.62
CA HIS A 30 8.92 7.44 -1.24
C HIS A 30 9.08 6.77 0.13
N ALA A 31 8.20 7.08 1.09
CA ALA A 31 8.19 6.41 2.39
C ALA A 31 7.92 4.91 2.25
N ALA A 32 6.91 4.51 1.46
CA ALA A 32 6.59 3.10 1.21
C ALA A 32 7.73 2.35 0.51
N LEU A 33 8.31 2.96 -0.54
CA LEU A 33 9.44 2.38 -1.27
C LEU A 33 10.68 2.21 -0.37
N ASN A 34 11.02 3.22 0.45
CA ASN A 34 12.12 3.14 1.40
C ASN A 34 11.87 2.08 2.49
N ALA A 35 10.62 1.87 2.88
CA ALA A 35 10.20 0.79 3.77
C ALA A 35 10.16 -0.60 3.09
N LYS A 36 10.47 -0.69 1.79
CA LYS A 36 10.42 -1.92 0.99
C LYS A 36 9.02 -2.55 0.94
N MET A 37 7.99 -1.70 0.93
CA MET A 37 6.59 -2.11 0.74
C MET A 37 6.18 -1.96 -0.72
N ASN A 38 5.13 -2.67 -1.13
CA ASN A 38 4.48 -2.41 -2.41
C ASN A 38 3.62 -1.15 -2.27
N VAL A 39 3.64 -0.28 -3.29
CA VAL A 39 2.83 0.94 -3.29
C VAL A 39 2.05 1.06 -4.59
N ILE A 40 0.76 1.36 -4.45
CA ILE A 40 -0.13 1.76 -5.53
C ILE A 40 -0.27 3.27 -5.44
N TRP A 41 0.03 3.96 -6.54
CA TRP A 41 -0.15 5.40 -6.62
C TRP A 41 -1.58 5.71 -7.08
N VAL A 42 -2.39 6.26 -6.17
CA VAL A 42 -3.76 6.68 -6.44
C VAL A 42 -3.73 8.13 -6.86
N SER A 43 -3.70 8.40 -8.16
CA SER A 43 -3.42 9.74 -8.66
C SER A 43 -4.09 10.05 -9.98
N ASN A 44 -4.55 11.31 -10.09
CA ASN A 44 -5.09 11.83 -11.33
C ASN A 44 -3.96 12.11 -12.36
N PRO A 45 -4.29 12.17 -13.66
CA PRO A 45 -3.29 12.41 -14.72
C PRO A 45 -2.41 13.65 -14.52
N SER A 46 -2.98 14.77 -14.07
CA SER A 46 -2.26 16.04 -13.94
C SER A 46 -1.13 15.97 -12.90
N ILE A 47 -1.34 15.28 -11.79
CA ILE A 47 -0.29 15.09 -10.77
C ILE A 47 0.82 14.17 -11.29
N ARG A 48 0.47 13.14 -12.07
CA ARG A 48 1.46 12.21 -12.64
C ARG A 48 2.35 12.89 -13.66
N GLU A 49 1.80 13.81 -14.46
CA GLU A 49 2.58 14.60 -15.42
C GLU A 49 3.63 15.48 -14.73
N LEU A 50 3.28 16.07 -13.59
CA LEU A 50 4.22 16.87 -12.78
C LEU A 50 5.34 16.03 -12.15
N HIS A 51 5.14 14.72 -12.02
CA HIS A 51 6.01 13.78 -11.32
C HIS A 51 6.31 12.54 -12.17
N SER A 52 6.67 12.74 -13.44
CA SER A 52 6.90 11.67 -14.42
C SER A 52 8.11 10.76 -14.13
N ASN A 53 8.98 11.17 -13.20
CA ASN A 53 10.21 10.43 -12.85
C ASN A 53 10.05 9.46 -11.66
N VAL A 54 8.84 9.29 -11.12
CA VAL A 54 8.60 8.36 -10.01
C VAL A 54 8.60 6.93 -10.54
N SER A 55 9.36 6.05 -9.89
CA SER A 55 9.54 4.65 -10.29
C SER A 55 9.45 3.72 -9.08
N GLY A 56 9.37 2.40 -9.33
CA GLY A 56 9.26 1.38 -8.26
C GLY A 56 7.84 1.16 -7.71
N ILE A 57 6.86 1.93 -8.18
CA ILE A 57 5.44 1.74 -7.89
C ILE A 57 4.95 0.46 -8.59
N VAL A 58 4.09 -0.33 -7.93
CA VAL A 58 3.58 -1.59 -8.50
C VAL A 58 2.37 -1.39 -9.42
N GLU A 59 1.61 -0.32 -9.20
CA GLU A 59 0.45 0.03 -10.02
C GLU A 59 0.08 1.52 -9.83
N VAL A 60 -0.53 2.11 -10.86
CA VAL A 60 -1.10 3.45 -10.78
C VAL A 60 -2.58 3.37 -11.14
N ILE A 61 -3.45 3.85 -10.25
CA ILE A 61 -4.90 3.88 -10.47
C ILE A 61 -5.44 5.30 -10.29
N PRO A 62 -6.50 5.71 -11.01
CA PRO A 62 -7.04 7.06 -10.90
C PRO A 62 -7.95 7.26 -9.67
N SER A 63 -8.46 6.17 -9.09
CA SER A 63 -9.30 6.16 -7.89
C SER A 63 -9.21 4.79 -7.22
N LEU A 64 -9.51 4.72 -5.92
CA LEU A 64 -9.68 3.45 -5.20
C LEU A 64 -10.85 2.62 -5.74
N GLU A 65 -11.83 3.24 -6.40
CA GLU A 65 -12.92 2.53 -7.10
C GLU A 65 -12.42 1.65 -8.25
N ASN A 66 -11.21 1.92 -8.75
CA ASN A 66 -10.58 1.14 -9.80
C ASN A 66 -9.65 0.03 -9.26
N PHE A 67 -9.60 -0.15 -7.94
CA PHE A 67 -8.76 -1.17 -7.34
C PHE A 67 -9.38 -2.57 -7.54
N ASP A 68 -8.66 -3.45 -8.23
CA ASP A 68 -9.05 -4.84 -8.41
C ASP A 68 -8.60 -5.69 -7.21
N LEU A 69 -9.52 -5.99 -6.30
CA LEU A 69 -9.29 -6.87 -5.14
C LEU A 69 -8.72 -8.24 -5.55
N ALA A 70 -9.24 -8.82 -6.64
CA ALA A 70 -8.89 -10.18 -7.06
C ALA A 70 -7.44 -10.25 -7.57
N LYS A 71 -6.96 -9.21 -8.25
CA LYS A 71 -5.55 -9.07 -8.67
C LYS A 71 -4.58 -9.21 -7.51
N TYR A 72 -4.98 -8.78 -6.31
CA TYR A 72 -4.18 -8.84 -5.09
C TYR A 72 -4.58 -9.98 -4.14
N GLY A 73 -5.45 -10.91 -4.59
CA GLY A 73 -5.88 -12.07 -3.80
C GLY A 73 -6.75 -11.70 -2.59
N LEU A 74 -7.38 -10.53 -2.60
CA LEU A 74 -8.27 -10.06 -1.55
C LEU A 74 -9.71 -10.54 -1.81
N PRO A 75 -10.48 -10.83 -0.74
CA PRO A 75 -11.87 -11.23 -0.90
C PRO A 75 -12.70 -10.08 -1.51
N PRO A 76 -13.80 -10.40 -2.23
CA PRO A 76 -14.76 -9.39 -2.65
C PRO A 76 -15.45 -8.74 -1.44
N TYR A 77 -16.01 -7.55 -1.66
CA TYR A 77 -16.82 -6.82 -0.67
C TYR A 77 -18.09 -7.59 -0.26
#